data_AF-A0A958JW27-F1
#
_entry.id   AF-A0A958JW27-F1
#
_cell.length_a   1.000
_cell.length_b   1.000
_cell.length_c   1.000
_cell.angle_alpha   90.00
_cell.angle_beta   90.00
_cell.angle_gamma   90.00
#
_symmetry.space_group_name_H-M   'P 1'
#
loop_
_entity.id
_entity.type
_entity.pdbx_description
1 polymer ?
#
loop_
_entity_poly.entity_id
_entity_poly.type
_entity_poly.pdbx_seq_one_letter_code
_entity_poly.pdbx_strand_id
1 'polypeptide(L)'
;FFHSSEWSHVFDVFGSVFLAFFMLHSSFIIITNSMSDLVDRAIDENHQFLILQSLIAHEQEYLGFDKIRTRRSGSSYYVDLFLTFERNLTIESVSESCRRIEKDLEERFPGVDVSIIPAPYLS
;
A
#
# COMPACT_ATOMS: atom_id res chain seq x y z
N PHE A 1 38.24 33.87 9.39
CA PHE A 1 36.84 34.01 8.96
C PHE A 1 36.77 33.37 7.57
N PHE A 2 35.84 32.44 7.31
CA PHE A 2 35.71 31.58 6.10
C PHE A 2 36.54 30.28 6.05
N HIS A 3 35.97 29.18 6.56
CA HIS A 3 36.17 27.78 6.09
C HIS A 3 34.91 26.91 6.35
N SER A 4 33.75 27.54 6.61
CA SER A 4 32.55 26.87 7.14
C SER A 4 31.44 26.60 6.11
N SER A 5 31.70 26.75 4.79
CA SER A 5 30.64 26.55 3.77
C SER A 5 30.56 25.12 3.23
N GLU A 6 31.64 24.34 3.24
CA GLU A 6 31.65 23.00 2.64
C GLU A 6 31.01 21.94 3.56
N TRP A 7 31.20 22.06 4.88
CA TRP A 7 30.66 21.11 5.85
C TRP A 7 29.15 21.27 6.08
N SER A 8 28.61 22.48 5.96
CA SER A 8 27.17 22.73 6.17
C SER A 8 26.30 22.00 5.15
N HIS A 9 26.71 21.98 3.87
CA HIS A 9 25.94 21.31 2.82
C HIS A 9 25.95 19.78 2.96
N VAL A 10 27.08 19.20 3.36
CA VAL A 10 27.18 17.76 3.57
C VAL A 10 26.30 17.32 4.75
N PHE A 11 26.37 18.01 5.88
CA PHE A 11 25.51 17.71 7.04
C PHE A 11 24.02 17.95 6.76
N ASP A 12 23.69 18.96 5.95
CA ASP A 12 22.31 19.26 5.55
C ASP A 12 21.72 18.18 4.62
N VAL A 13 22.50 17.69 3.66
CA VAL A 13 22.08 16.57 2.79
C VAL A 13 21.92 15.27 3.59
N PHE A 14 22.85 14.93 4.47
CA PHE A 14 22.73 13.75 5.33
C PHE A 14 21.54 13.86 6.28
N GLY A 15 21.31 15.03 6.86
CA GLY A 15 20.16 15.30 7.72
C GLY A 15 18.84 15.14 6.97
N SER A 16 18.75 15.69 5.76
CA SER A 16 17.56 15.61 4.90
C SER A 16 17.28 14.19 4.43
N VAL A 17 18.30 13.43 4.04
CA VAL A 17 18.16 12.01 3.65
C VAL A 17 17.73 11.16 4.84
N PHE A 18 18.30 11.40 6.02
CA PHE A 18 17.91 10.70 7.24
C PHE A 18 16.45 11.00 7.61
N LEU A 19 16.03 12.26 7.53
CA LEU A 19 14.66 12.66 7.80
C LEU A 19 13.68 12.05 6.79
N ALA A 20 14.03 12.04 5.51
CA ALA A 20 13.24 11.41 4.46
C ALA A 20 13.09 9.90 4.71
N PHE A 21 14.18 9.20 5.06
CA PHE A 21 14.14 7.79 5.41
C PHE A 21 13.28 7.53 6.65
N PHE A 22 13.43 8.36 7.69
CA PHE A 22 12.64 8.25 8.92
C PHE A 22 11.15 8.48 8.64
N MET A 23 10.79 9.47 7.83
CA MET A 23 9.41 9.70 7.41
C MET A 23 8.85 8.53 6.60
N LEU A 24 9.60 8.01 5.63
CA LEU A 24 9.17 6.82 4.86
C LEU A 24 8.93 5.64 5.78
N HIS A 25 9.85 5.39 6.72
CA HIS A 25 9.74 4.32 7.69
C HIS A 25 8.54 4.50 8.63
N SER A 26 8.31 5.71 9.15
CA SER A 26 7.14 6.02 9.98
C SER A 26 5.83 5.85 9.21
N SER A 27 5.74 6.35 7.98
CA SER A 27 4.58 6.15 7.11
C SER A 27 4.34 4.67 6.84
N PHE A 28 5.40 3.91 6.55
CA PHE A 28 5.31 2.48 6.34
C PHE A 28 4.77 1.75 7.58
N ILE A 29 5.29 2.06 8.78
CA ILE A 29 4.80 1.50 10.05
C ILE A 29 3.33 1.83 10.29
N ILE A 30 2.91 3.08 10.05
CA ILE A 30 1.52 3.49 10.25
C ILE A 30 0.61 2.71 9.32
N ILE A 31 0.98 2.61 8.05
CA ILE A 31 0.24 1.81 7.05
C ILE A 31 0.19 0.36 7.50
N THR A 32 1.32 -0.28 7.82
CA THR A 32 1.35 -1.69 8.22
C THR A 32 0.62 -1.96 9.53
N ASN A 33 0.63 -1.03 10.49
CA ASN A 33 -0.10 -1.20 11.76
C ASN A 33 -1.61 -1.03 11.57
N SER A 34 -2.04 -0.07 10.74
CA SER A 34 -3.45 0.05 10.36
C SER A 34 -3.92 -1.14 9.54
N MET A 35 -3.05 -1.68 8.68
CA MET A 35 -3.29 -2.93 7.95
C MET A 35 -3.36 -4.11 8.92
N SER A 36 -2.42 -4.24 9.87
CA SER A 36 -2.30 -5.43 10.74
C SER A 36 -3.52 -5.62 11.65
N ASP A 37 -4.12 -4.52 12.15
CA ASP A 37 -5.35 -4.57 12.93
C ASP A 37 -6.57 -5.00 12.08
N LEU A 38 -6.55 -4.77 10.76
CA LEU A 38 -7.63 -5.12 9.82
C LEU A 38 -7.42 -6.49 9.14
N VAL A 39 -6.16 -6.89 8.95
CA VAL A 39 -5.67 -8.12 8.28
C VAL A 39 -5.63 -9.34 9.23
N ASP A 40 -6.15 -9.18 10.45
CA ASP A 40 -5.98 -10.09 11.60
C ASP A 40 -5.81 -11.60 11.26
N ARG A 41 -4.66 -12.14 11.71
CA ARG A 41 -4.24 -13.54 11.96
C ARG A 41 -4.17 -14.58 10.84
N ALA A 42 -4.61 -14.30 9.62
CA ALA A 42 -4.66 -15.34 8.59
C ALA A 42 -3.41 -15.41 7.68
N ILE A 43 -2.70 -14.30 7.49
CA ILE A 43 -1.64 -14.14 6.49
C ILE A 43 -0.28 -13.85 7.15
N ASP A 44 0.78 -14.48 6.64
CA ASP A 44 2.16 -14.28 7.11
C ASP A 44 2.70 -12.90 6.71
N GLU A 45 3.65 -12.34 7.47
CA GLU A 45 4.22 -10.99 7.25
C GLU A 45 4.73 -10.80 5.81
N ASN A 46 5.29 -11.86 5.21
CA ASN A 46 5.77 -11.84 3.82
C ASN A 46 4.65 -11.54 2.81
N HIS A 47 3.44 -12.08 3.02
CA HIS A 47 2.32 -11.86 2.11
C HIS A 47 1.69 -10.47 2.30
N GLN A 48 1.72 -9.94 3.53
CA GLN A 48 1.30 -8.56 3.79
C GLN A 48 2.18 -7.57 3.02
N PHE A 49 3.49 -7.84 2.97
CA PHE A 49 4.43 -7.02 2.22
C PHE A 49 4.14 -7.02 0.72
N LEU A 50 3.77 -8.18 0.14
CA LEU A 50 3.37 -8.27 -1.27
C LEU A 50 2.11 -7.46 -1.57
N ILE A 51 1.11 -7.52 -0.69
CA ILE A 51 -0.11 -6.71 -0.82
C ILE A 51 0.23 -5.23 -0.82
N LEU A 52 1.04 -4.79 0.15
CA LEU A 52 1.44 -3.40 0.27
C LEU A 52 2.28 -2.93 -0.92
N GLN A 53 3.18 -3.75 -1.43
CA GLN A 53 3.95 -3.42 -2.64
C GLN A 53 3.06 -3.24 -3.88
N SER A 54 2.02 -4.06 -4.02
CA SER A 54 1.08 -3.90 -5.12
C SER A 54 0.28 -2.60 -4.96
N LEU A 55 -0.25 -2.34 -3.76
CA LEU A 55 -0.97 -1.11 -3.46
C LEU A 55 -0.12 0.14 -3.77
N ILE A 56 1.14 0.16 -3.33
CA ILE A 56 2.07 1.27 -3.64
C ILE A 56 2.32 1.38 -5.15
N ALA A 57 2.50 0.25 -5.86
CA ALA A 57 2.73 0.26 -7.31
C ALA A 57 1.52 0.84 -8.08
N HIS A 58 0.32 0.75 -7.51
CA HIS A 58 -0.94 1.20 -8.11
C HIS A 58 -1.54 2.41 -7.37
N GLU A 59 -0.77 3.17 -6.59
CA GLU A 59 -1.27 4.27 -5.74
C GLU A 59 -2.00 5.37 -6.51
N GLN A 60 -1.73 5.50 -7.82
CA GLN A 60 -2.39 6.49 -8.69
C GLN A 60 -3.75 6.05 -9.20
N GLU A 61 -4.12 4.77 -9.01
CA GLU A 61 -5.35 4.20 -9.54
C GLU A 61 -6.53 4.32 -8.56
N TYR A 62 -6.27 4.67 -7.30
CA TYR A 62 -7.24 4.81 -6.23
C TYR A 62 -6.83 5.94 -5.27
N LEU A 63 -7.76 6.47 -4.49
CA LEU A 63 -7.52 7.58 -3.55
C LEU A 63 -7.08 7.11 -2.16
N GLY A 64 -7.52 5.93 -1.77
CA GLY A 64 -7.13 5.28 -0.52
C GLY A 64 -7.72 3.88 -0.41
N PHE A 65 -7.32 3.15 0.61
CA PHE A 65 -7.96 1.89 1.00
C PHE A 65 -8.60 2.06 2.38
N ASP A 66 -9.80 1.53 2.54
CA ASP A 66 -10.55 1.63 3.80
C ASP A 66 -10.29 0.41 4.68
N LYS A 67 -10.21 -0.76 4.05
CA LYS A 67 -10.18 -2.04 4.74
C LYS A 67 -9.50 -3.10 3.90
N ILE A 68 -8.78 -3.99 4.56
CA ILE A 68 -8.35 -5.26 3.98
C ILE A 68 -8.92 -6.37 4.85
N ARG A 69 -9.44 -7.41 4.22
CA ARG A 69 -9.85 -8.64 4.90
C ARG A 69 -9.08 -9.79 4.31
N THR A 70 -8.44 -10.57 5.16
CA THR A 70 -7.77 -11.79 4.74
C THR A 70 -8.37 -12.99 5.42
N ARG A 71 -8.59 -14.06 4.68
CA ARG A 71 -9.02 -15.35 5.23
C ARG A 71 -8.22 -16.47 4.60
N ARG A 72 -7.95 -17.51 5.38
CA ARG A 72 -7.30 -18.73 4.90
C ARG A 72 -8.30 -19.88 4.92
N SER A 73 -8.39 -20.61 3.81
CA SER A 73 -9.16 -21.85 3.72
C SER A 73 -8.25 -22.95 3.18
N GLY A 74 -7.81 -23.86 4.07
CA GLY A 74 -6.84 -24.89 3.73
C GLY A 74 -5.49 -24.29 3.27
N SER A 75 -5.13 -24.54 2.00
CA SER A 75 -3.94 -24.01 1.34
C SER A 75 -4.17 -22.71 0.58
N SER A 76 -5.41 -22.25 0.46
CA SER A 76 -5.76 -21.05 -0.30
C SER A 76 -5.94 -19.84 0.62
N TYR A 77 -5.50 -18.69 0.11
CA TYR A 77 -5.67 -17.40 0.76
C TYR A 77 -6.70 -16.60 -0.02
N TYR A 78 -7.54 -15.85 0.67
CA TYR A 78 -8.48 -14.93 0.05
C TYR A 78 -8.28 -13.55 0.65
N VAL A 79 -8.24 -12.54 -0.22
CA VAL A 79 -7.95 -11.16 0.15
C VAL A 79 -9.02 -10.26 -0.47
N ASP A 80 -9.82 -9.63 0.37
CA ASP A 80 -10.75 -8.58 -0.05
C ASP A 80 -10.12 -7.22 0.25
N LEU A 81 -9.94 -6.39 -0.76
CA LEU A 81 -9.41 -5.02 -0.65
C LEU A 81 -10.51 -4.01 -0.91
N PHE A 82 -10.79 -3.13 0.05
CA PHE A 82 -11.79 -2.09 -0.08
C PHE A 82 -11.09 -0.79 -0.48
N LEU A 83 -11.22 -0.39 -1.75
CA LEU A 83 -10.52 0.77 -2.31
C LEU A 83 -11.49 1.91 -2.66
N THR A 84 -11.10 3.13 -2.31
CA THR A 84 -11.83 4.36 -2.64
C THR A 84 -11.29 4.94 -3.95
N PHE A 85 -12.17 5.27 -4.89
CA PHE A 85 -11.81 5.79 -6.21
C PHE A 85 -12.31 7.23 -6.41
N GLU A 86 -11.78 7.95 -7.41
CA GLU A 86 -12.28 9.28 -7.75
C GLU A 86 -13.75 9.23 -8.22
N ARG A 87 -14.55 10.19 -7.76
CA ARG A 87 -16.00 10.26 -8.05
C ARG A 87 -16.34 10.53 -9.52
N ASN A 88 -15.39 11.07 -10.28
CA ASN A 88 -15.55 11.44 -11.69
C ASN A 88 -15.24 10.26 -12.65
N LEU A 89 -14.70 9.15 -12.15
CA LEU A 89 -14.37 7.98 -12.96
C LEU A 89 -15.64 7.23 -13.38
N THR A 90 -15.60 6.67 -14.59
CA THR A 90 -16.65 5.77 -15.04
C THR A 90 -16.52 4.44 -14.30
N ILE A 91 -17.64 3.71 -14.19
CA ILE A 91 -17.65 2.36 -13.62
C ILE A 91 -16.69 1.45 -14.40
N GLU A 92 -16.57 1.65 -15.70
CA GLU A 92 -15.63 0.92 -16.56
C GLU A 92 -14.18 1.18 -16.15
N SER A 93 -13.77 2.44 -16.00
CA SER A 93 -12.41 2.79 -15.59
C SER A 93 -12.08 2.25 -14.19
N VAL A 94 -13.01 2.34 -13.24
CA VAL A 94 -12.85 1.73 -11.91
C VAL A 94 -12.66 0.22 -12.02
N SER A 95 -13.50 -0.45 -12.81
CA SER A 95 -13.42 -1.91 -13.00
C SER A 95 -12.11 -2.33 -13.68
N GLU A 96 -11.59 -1.52 -14.60
CA GLU A 96 -10.27 -1.76 -15.21
C GLU A 96 -9.14 -1.60 -14.19
N SER A 97 -9.19 -0.58 -13.34
CA SER A 97 -8.23 -0.41 -12.25
C SER A 97 -8.26 -1.58 -11.28
N CYS A 98 -9.46 -1.99 -10.85
CA CYS A 98 -9.64 -3.20 -10.03
C CYS A 98 -8.96 -4.41 -10.67
N ARG A 99 -9.28 -4.70 -11.93
CA ARG A 99 -8.73 -5.87 -12.63
C ARG A 99 -7.20 -5.83 -12.77
N ARG A 100 -6.61 -4.65 -12.97
CA ARG A 100 -5.16 -4.49 -13.02
C ARG A 100 -4.52 -4.83 -11.68
N ILE A 101 -5.07 -4.31 -10.59
CA ILE A 101 -4.56 -4.54 -9.23
C ILE A 101 -4.76 -6.01 -8.83
N GLU A 102 -5.92 -6.61 -9.12
CA GLU A 102 -6.20 -8.05 -8.89
C GLU A 102 -5.15 -8.91 -9.59
N LYS A 103 -4.93 -8.66 -10.88
CA LYS A 103 -3.98 -9.42 -11.68
C LYS A 103 -2.54 -9.28 -11.16
N ASP A 104 -2.11 -8.08 -10.78
CA ASP A 104 -0.78 -7.87 -10.22
C ASP A 104 -0.59 -8.63 -8.90
N LEU A 105 -1.61 -8.65 -8.03
CA LEU A 105 -1.59 -9.42 -6.78
C LEU A 105 -1.57 -10.93 -7.02
N GLU A 106 -2.38 -11.42 -7.95
CA GLU A 106 -2.40 -12.84 -8.34
C GLU A 106 -1.05 -13.31 -8.91
N GLU A 107 -0.38 -12.45 -9.69
CA GLU A 107 0.95 -12.73 -10.24
C GLU A 107 2.04 -12.75 -9.17
N ARG A 108 1.97 -11.85 -8.17
CA ARG A 108 2.94 -11.76 -7.07
C ARG A 108 2.71 -12.79 -5.97
N PHE A 109 1.47 -13.25 -5.79
CA PHE A 109 1.07 -14.17 -4.72
C PHE A 109 0.33 -15.39 -5.29
N PRO A 110 1.05 -16.41 -5.81
CA PRO A 110 0.43 -17.60 -6.35
C PRO A 110 -0.46 -18.34 -5.34
N GLY A 111 -1.70 -18.63 -5.71
CA GLY A 111 -2.66 -19.35 -4.86
C GLY A 111 -3.48 -18.46 -3.93
N VAL A 112 -3.38 -17.14 -4.09
CA VAL A 112 -4.34 -16.18 -3.54
C VAL A 112 -5.52 -16.00 -4.49
N ASP A 113 -6.69 -15.73 -3.91
CA ASP A 113 -7.88 -15.24 -4.60
C ASP A 113 -8.13 -13.82 -4.09
N VAL A 114 -7.99 -12.82 -4.97
CA VAL A 114 -8.06 -11.41 -4.61
C VAL A 114 -9.31 -10.80 -5.22
N SER A 115 -10.00 -9.99 -4.42
CA SER A 115 -11.16 -9.23 -4.86
C SER A 115 -11.03 -7.77 -4.45
N ILE A 116 -11.10 -6.86 -5.43
CA ILE A 116 -11.15 -5.42 -5.17
C ILE A 116 -12.61 -4.96 -5.12
N ILE A 117 -12.99 -4.39 -3.99
CA ILE A 117 -14.34 -3.92 -3.71
C ILE A 117 -14.29 -2.38 -3.66
N PRO A 118 -14.95 -1.67 -4.59
CA PRO A 118 -15.07 -0.22 -4.49
C PRO A 118 -15.76 0.19 -3.20
N ALA A 119 -15.05 0.95 -2.38
CA ALA A 119 -15.53 1.46 -1.11
C ALA A 119 -16.32 2.77 -1.31
N PRO A 120 -17.32 3.04 -0.45
CA PRO A 120 -18.06 4.30 -0.51
C PRO A 120 -17.17 5.46 -0.10
N TYR A 121 -17.33 6.60 -0.78
CA TYR A 121 -16.60 7.81 -0.43
C TYR A 121 -17.05 8.33 0.94
N LEU A 122 -16.21 8.19 1.97
CA LEU A 122 -16.44 8.81 3.28
C LEU A 122 -16.26 10.33 3.12
N SER A 123 -17.33 11.11 3.42
CA SER A 123 -17.32 12.58 3.35
C SER A 123 -16.72 13.23 4.57
#